data_AF-A0A950GM22-F1
#
_entry.id   AF-A0A950GM22-F1
#
_cell.length_a   1.000
_cell.length_b   1.000
_cell.length_c   1.000
_cell.angle_alpha   90.00
_cell.angle_beta   90.00
_cell.angle_gamma   90.00
#
_symmetry.space_group_name_H-M   'P 1'
#
loop_
_entity.id
_entity.type
_entity.pdbx_description
1 polymer ?
#
loop_
_entity_poly.entity_id
_entity_poly.type
_entity_poly.pdbx_seq_one_letter_code
_entity_poly.pdbx_strand_id
1 'polypeptide(L)'
;MVIAAETPFWPRRVLIGFGAGFVAVLTFFQLGLLLLYGIGAVSDPPPDMTPTQPFGVPTLFSGAFFGGLWGILFAYLEPRFPHGIGYWITALLFGAVILDLGLWFVVAPLKGFSPGFGFESHDVAIAIFLQSVWGIGTGILYRLVVPPARG
;
A
#
# COMPACT_ATOMS: atom_id res chain seq x y z
N MET A 1 27.88 -16.12 23.24
CA MET A 1 27.04 -15.00 22.75
C MET A 1 27.49 -14.69 21.34
N VAL A 2 26.91 -15.38 20.35
CA VAL A 2 27.19 -15.11 18.94
C VAL A 2 26.24 -13.99 18.53
N ILE A 3 26.78 -12.81 18.25
CA ILE A 3 26.03 -11.74 17.59
C ILE A 3 25.70 -12.29 16.21
N ALA A 4 24.44 -12.67 15.99
CA ALA A 4 23.96 -13.00 14.65
C ALA A 4 24.19 -11.76 13.78
N ALA A 5 25.10 -11.86 12.82
CA ALA A 5 25.22 -10.87 11.77
C ALA A 5 23.83 -10.73 11.13
N GLU A 6 23.22 -9.55 11.27
CA GLU A 6 21.93 -9.27 10.65
C GLU A 6 22.07 -9.54 9.14
N THR A 7 21.41 -10.57 8.63
CA THR A 7 21.47 -10.92 7.22
C THR A 7 20.98 -9.70 6.41
N PRO A 8 21.75 -9.20 5.44
CA PRO A 8 21.40 -7.99 4.71
C PRO A 8 20.03 -8.19 4.05
N PHE A 9 19.19 -7.16 4.13
CA PHE A 9 17.93 -7.11 3.39
C PHE A 9 18.24 -7.32 1.90
N TRP A 10 17.96 -8.53 1.40
CA TRP A 10 18.45 -8.98 0.10
C TRP A 10 17.80 -8.18 -1.05
N PRO A 11 18.55 -7.86 -2.13
CA PRO A 11 18.01 -7.22 -3.33
C PRO A 11 16.76 -7.92 -3.89
N ARG A 12 16.69 -9.25 -3.75
CA ARG A 12 15.51 -10.03 -4.14
C ARG A 12 14.24 -9.61 -3.40
N ARG A 13 14.30 -9.41 -2.08
CA ARG A 13 13.10 -9.04 -1.28
C ARG A 13 12.67 -7.61 -1.55
N VAL A 14 13.62 -6.71 -1.80
CA VAL A 14 13.36 -5.35 -2.30
C VAL A 14 12.54 -5.41 -3.58
N LEU A 15 13.03 -6.13 -4.59
CA LEU A 15 12.38 -6.21 -5.90
C LEU A 15 11.01 -6.87 -5.84
N ILE A 16 10.87 -7.93 -5.05
CA ILE A 16 9.57 -8.61 -4.87
C ILE A 16 8.60 -7.71 -4.10
N GLY A 17 9.04 -7.05 -3.03
CA GLY A 17 8.24 -6.10 -2.27
C GLY A 17 7.75 -4.95 -3.15
N PHE A 18 8.67 -4.35 -3.91
CA PHE A 18 8.34 -3.32 -4.88
C PHE A 18 7.32 -3.79 -5.90
N GLY A 19 7.57 -4.95 -6.54
CA GLY A 19 6.66 -5.52 -7.54
C GLY A 19 5.29 -5.83 -6.96
N ALA A 20 5.22 -6.41 -5.76
CA ALA A 20 3.96 -6.74 -5.08
C ALA A 20 3.14 -5.48 -4.77
N GLY A 21 3.77 -4.46 -4.17
CA GLY A 21 3.09 -3.20 -3.87
C GLY A 21 2.66 -2.43 -5.12
N PHE A 22 3.50 -2.43 -6.16
CA PHE A 22 3.20 -1.80 -7.45
C PHE A 22 2.00 -2.45 -8.14
N VAL A 23 2.03 -3.78 -8.28
CA VAL A 23 0.95 -4.53 -8.92
C VAL A 23 -0.33 -4.48 -8.07
N ALA A 24 -0.22 -4.42 -6.73
CA ALA A 24 -1.38 -4.25 -5.85
C ALA A 24 -2.13 -2.93 -6.12
N VAL A 25 -1.42 -1.84 -6.46
CA VAL A 25 -2.09 -0.59 -6.87
C VAL A 25 -2.84 -0.77 -8.18
N LEU A 26 -2.23 -1.41 -9.17
CA LEU A 26 -2.83 -1.60 -10.50
C LEU A 26 -4.02 -2.57 -10.51
N THR A 27 -4.14 -3.42 -9.49
CA THR A 27 -5.16 -4.48 -9.40
C THR A 27 -6.09 -4.24 -8.23
N PHE A 28 -5.66 -4.58 -7.00
CA PHE A 28 -6.49 -4.53 -5.79
C PHE A 28 -7.01 -3.12 -5.49
N PHE A 29 -6.15 -2.10 -5.53
CA PHE A 29 -6.58 -0.72 -5.26
C PHE A 29 -7.57 -0.23 -6.33
N GLN A 30 -7.31 -0.51 -7.61
CA GLN A 30 -8.26 -0.17 -8.69
C GLN A 30 -9.59 -0.92 -8.55
N LEU A 31 -9.57 -2.19 -8.15
CA LEU A 31 -10.79 -2.94 -7.86
C LEU A 31 -11.56 -2.34 -6.68
N GLY A 32 -10.86 -1.91 -5.62
CA GLY A 32 -11.46 -1.20 -4.50
C GLY A 32 -12.13 0.11 -4.94
N LEU A 33 -11.44 0.91 -5.76
CA LEU A 33 -12.01 2.13 -6.36
C LEU A 33 -13.23 1.81 -7.23
N LEU A 34 -13.17 0.76 -8.04
CA LEU A 34 -14.27 0.38 -8.93
C LEU A 34 -15.52 -0.03 -8.14
N LEU A 35 -15.33 -0.73 -7.00
CA LEU A 35 -16.43 -1.07 -6.09
C LEU A 35 -17.05 0.19 -5.47
N LEU A 36 -16.22 1.11 -4.98
CA LEU A 36 -16.69 2.37 -4.41
C LEU A 36 -17.42 3.23 -5.45
N TYR A 37 -16.93 3.27 -6.69
CA TYR A 37 -17.58 3.97 -7.80
C TYR A 37 -18.94 3.34 -8.11
N GLY A 38 -19.01 2.00 -8.17
CA GLY A 38 -20.24 1.27 -8.46
C GLY A 38 -21.36 1.50 -7.43
N ILE A 39 -21.02 1.88 -6.19
CA ILE A 39 -21.99 2.26 -5.15
C ILE A 39 -22.17 3.77 -4.97
N GLY A 40 -21.52 4.59 -5.81
CA GLY A 40 -21.60 6.05 -5.76
C GLY A 40 -20.83 6.71 -4.61
N ALA A 41 -19.94 5.98 -3.93
CA ALA A 41 -19.11 6.51 -2.85
C ALA A 41 -17.93 7.36 -3.38
N VAL A 42 -17.50 7.15 -4.62
CA VAL A 42 -16.58 8.05 -5.32
C VAL A 42 -17.21 8.50 -6.64
N SER A 43 -16.97 9.75 -7.02
CA SER A 43 -17.60 10.37 -8.19
C SER A 43 -16.84 10.09 -9.50
N ASP A 44 -15.52 10.00 -9.43
CA ASP A 44 -14.67 9.83 -10.60
C ASP A 44 -14.42 8.33 -10.89
N PRO A 45 -14.54 7.89 -12.15
CA PRO A 45 -14.31 6.51 -12.52
C PRO A 45 -12.80 6.17 -12.50
N PRO A 46 -12.40 5.01 -11.94
CA PRO A 46 -11.03 4.52 -12.08
C PRO A 46 -10.78 3.92 -13.48
N PRO A 47 -9.52 3.93 -13.98
CA PRO A 47 -8.34 4.53 -13.37
C PRO A 47 -8.19 6.03 -13.67
N ASP A 48 -7.65 6.79 -12.72
CA ASP A 48 -7.25 8.19 -12.94
C ASP A 48 -5.94 8.27 -13.75
N MET A 49 -6.03 8.86 -14.94
CA MET A 49 -4.92 9.10 -15.86
C MET A 49 -4.49 10.57 -15.93
N THR A 50 -4.99 11.40 -15.01
CA THR A 50 -4.62 12.82 -14.93
C THR A 50 -3.10 12.95 -14.77
N PRO A 51 -2.43 13.82 -15.55
CA PRO A 51 -0.99 14.02 -15.41
C PRO A 51 -0.63 14.65 -14.06
N THR A 52 0.28 14.03 -13.32
CA THR A 52 0.84 14.60 -12.08
C THR A 52 1.85 15.71 -12.39
N GLN A 53 2.06 16.63 -11.44
CA GLN A 53 3.13 17.62 -11.50
C GLN A 53 4.32 17.18 -10.63
N PRO A 54 5.57 17.53 -11.01
CA PRO A 54 5.96 18.32 -12.19
C PRO A 54 6.25 17.50 -13.45
N PHE A 55 6.26 16.17 -13.37
CA PHE A 55 6.80 15.31 -14.44
C PHE A 55 5.78 14.82 -15.46
N GLY A 56 4.49 15.10 -15.28
CA GLY A 56 3.42 14.71 -16.21
C GLY A 56 3.07 13.23 -16.23
N VAL A 57 3.59 12.43 -15.28
CA VAL A 57 3.30 10.98 -15.20
C VAL A 57 1.84 10.78 -14.78
N PRO A 58 1.07 9.90 -15.44
CA PRO A 58 -0.32 9.64 -15.04
C PRO A 58 -0.45 9.23 -13.57
N THR A 59 -1.49 9.71 -12.88
CA THR A 59 -1.73 9.44 -11.45
C THR A 59 -1.67 7.95 -11.13
N LEU A 60 -2.27 7.09 -11.96
CA LEU A 60 -2.21 5.64 -11.79
C LEU A 60 -0.78 5.11 -11.64
N PHE A 61 0.12 5.48 -12.55
CA PHE A 61 1.50 4.97 -12.56
C PHE A 61 2.36 5.60 -11.47
N SER A 62 2.16 6.90 -11.18
CA SER A 62 2.79 7.55 -10.04
C SER A 62 2.37 6.88 -8.74
N GLY A 63 1.07 6.63 -8.55
CA GLY A 63 0.52 5.91 -7.41
C GLY A 63 1.09 4.50 -7.29
N ALA A 64 1.17 3.76 -8.40
CA ALA A 64 1.75 2.42 -8.42
C ALA A 64 3.24 2.43 -8.03
N PHE A 65 4.01 3.41 -8.49
CA PHE A 65 5.41 3.57 -8.10
C PHE A 65 5.56 3.77 -6.59
N PHE A 66 4.80 4.69 -5.99
CA PHE A 66 4.81 4.89 -4.53
C PHE A 66 4.26 3.67 -3.77
N GLY A 67 3.26 2.98 -4.32
CA GLY A 67 2.80 1.69 -3.81
C GLY A 67 3.92 0.66 -3.78
N GLY A 68 4.79 0.63 -4.80
CA GLY A 68 6.00 -0.19 -4.80
C GLY A 68 6.97 0.19 -3.68
N LEU A 69 7.19 1.48 -3.43
CA LEU A 69 8.05 1.92 -2.32
C LEU A 69 7.50 1.47 -0.95
N TRP A 70 6.19 1.57 -0.73
CA TRP A 70 5.55 1.03 0.47
C TRP A 70 5.59 -0.51 0.51
N GLY A 71 5.55 -1.18 -0.64
CA GLY A 71 5.74 -2.62 -0.76
C GLY A 71 7.14 -3.09 -0.36
N ILE A 72 8.18 -2.26 -0.58
CA ILE A 72 9.53 -2.52 -0.04
C ILE A 72 9.50 -2.51 1.49
N LEU A 73 8.86 -1.49 2.09
CA LEU A 73 8.72 -1.41 3.55
C LEU A 73 7.89 -2.58 4.10
N PHE A 74 6.82 -2.96 3.40
CA PHE A 74 6.05 -4.16 3.72
C PHE A 74 6.96 -5.39 3.75
N ALA A 75 7.73 -5.65 2.69
CA ALA A 75 8.63 -6.80 2.61
C ALA A 75 9.73 -6.81 3.67
N TYR A 76 10.19 -5.62 4.10
CA TYR A 76 11.15 -5.47 5.19
C TYR A 76 10.56 -5.85 6.56
N LEU A 77 9.29 -5.51 6.81
CA LEU A 77 8.61 -5.78 8.06
C LEU A 77 7.93 -7.16 8.11
N GLU A 78 7.59 -7.73 6.95
CA GLU A 78 6.90 -9.00 6.77
C GLU A 78 7.46 -10.15 7.62
N PRO A 79 8.78 -10.32 7.83
CA PRO A 79 9.33 -11.37 8.69
C PRO A 79 8.88 -11.31 10.15
N ARG A 80 8.41 -10.13 10.59
CA ARG A 80 7.92 -9.90 11.96
C ARG A 80 6.41 -10.11 12.05
N PHE A 81 5.73 -10.39 10.95
CA PHE A 81 4.28 -10.58 10.95
C PHE A 81 3.95 -11.94 11.60
N PRO A 82 2.86 -12.02 12.37
CA PRO A 82 2.40 -13.29 12.92
C PRO A 82 1.98 -14.25 11.80
N HIS A 83 1.98 -15.55 12.10
CA HIS A 83 1.55 -16.60 11.16
C HIS A 83 0.02 -16.71 11.08
N GLY A 84 -0.48 -17.44 10.08
CA GLY A 84 -1.91 -17.73 9.92
C GLY A 84 -2.75 -16.47 9.68
N ILE A 85 -3.89 -16.36 10.40
CA ILE A 85 -4.81 -15.22 10.29
C ILE A 85 -4.15 -13.89 10.71
N GLY A 86 -3.22 -13.94 11.67
CA GLY A 86 -2.52 -12.77 12.15
C GLY A 86 -1.77 -12.05 11.02
N TYR A 87 -1.19 -12.78 10.08
CA TYR A 87 -0.52 -12.21 8.92
C TYR A 87 -1.44 -11.28 8.13
N TRP A 88 -2.66 -11.75 7.86
CA TRP A 88 -3.63 -11.01 7.04
C TRP A 88 -4.17 -9.80 7.77
N ILE A 89 -4.39 -9.91 9.09
CA ILE A 89 -4.74 -8.77 9.94
C ILE A 89 -3.61 -7.73 9.90
N THR A 90 -2.35 -8.15 10.06
CA THR A 90 -1.22 -7.22 9.98
C THR A 90 -1.06 -6.61 8.60
N ALA A 91 -1.26 -7.36 7.51
CA ALA A 91 -1.21 -6.84 6.15
C ALA A 91 -2.31 -5.79 5.88
N LEU A 92 -3.53 -6.05 6.36
CA LEU A 92 -4.64 -5.11 6.32
C LEU A 92 -4.31 -3.83 7.10
N LEU A 93 -3.87 -3.96 8.35
CA LEU A 93 -3.54 -2.84 9.22
C LEU A 93 -2.32 -2.05 8.72
N PHE A 94 -1.37 -2.72 8.08
CA PHE A 94 -0.23 -2.04 7.45
C PHE A 94 -0.73 -1.04 6.40
N GLY A 95 -1.65 -1.45 5.55
CA GLY A 95 -2.36 -0.55 4.63
C GLY A 95 -3.12 0.54 5.39
N ALA A 96 -4.12 0.13 6.17
CA ALA A 96 -5.08 1.00 6.85
C ALA A 96 -4.48 2.06 7.78
N VAL A 97 -3.28 1.82 8.31
CA VAL A 97 -2.68 2.68 9.32
C VAL A 97 -1.39 3.30 8.80
N ILE A 98 -0.41 2.49 8.38
CA ILE A 98 0.92 3.02 8.06
C ILE A 98 0.87 3.93 6.84
N LEU A 99 0.14 3.53 5.79
CA LEU A 99 0.05 4.34 4.59
C LEU A 99 -0.81 5.58 4.82
N ASP A 100 -1.92 5.48 5.56
CA ASP A 100 -2.76 6.64 5.86
C ASP A 100 -2.06 7.65 6.77
N LEU A 101 -1.26 7.22 7.74
CA LEU A 101 -0.41 8.14 8.50
C LEU A 101 0.58 8.89 7.59
N GLY A 102 1.20 8.20 6.64
CA GLY A 102 2.06 8.83 5.64
C GLY A 102 1.30 9.82 4.75
N LEU A 103 0.12 9.43 4.27
CA LEU A 103 -0.72 10.27 3.43
C LEU A 103 -1.16 11.54 4.17
N TRP A 104 -1.72 11.38 5.37
CA TRP A 104 -2.34 12.47 6.11
C TRP A 104 -1.35 13.41 6.78
N PHE A 105 -0.22 12.90 7.28
CA PHE A 105 0.72 13.71 8.05
C PHE A 105 2.02 14.06 7.32
N VAL A 106 2.28 13.43 6.17
CA VAL A 106 3.46 13.76 5.34
C VAL A 106 3.00 14.31 3.99
N VAL A 107 2.24 13.53 3.20
CA VAL A 107 1.90 13.91 1.83
C VAL A 107 0.97 15.12 1.77
N ALA A 108 -0.09 15.15 2.57
CA ALA A 108 -1.03 16.27 2.60
C ALA A 108 -0.34 17.60 2.97
N PRO A 109 0.44 17.70 4.07
CA PRO A 109 1.19 18.91 4.38
C PRO A 109 2.21 19.31 3.31
N LEU A 110 2.93 18.36 2.72
CA LEU A 110 3.88 18.64 1.62
C LEU A 110 3.21 19.23 0.38
N LYS A 111 1.91 18.95 0.19
CA LYS A 111 1.09 19.51 -0.88
C LYS A 111 0.34 20.78 -0.48
N GLY A 112 0.56 21.30 0.73
CA GLY A 112 -0.10 22.50 1.24
C GLY A 112 -1.52 22.28 1.77
N PHE A 113 -1.94 21.02 1.95
CA PHE A 113 -3.23 20.69 2.57
C PHE A 113 -3.09 20.53 4.08
N SER A 114 -4.20 20.71 4.80
CA SER A 114 -4.31 20.36 6.22
C SER A 114 -4.09 18.86 6.43
N PRO A 115 -3.58 18.43 7.60
CA PRO A 115 -3.50 17.01 7.93
C PRO A 115 -4.84 16.30 7.73
N GLY A 116 -4.77 15.08 7.17
CA GLY A 116 -5.96 14.28 6.88
C GLY A 116 -6.89 14.87 5.82
N PHE A 117 -6.46 15.90 5.08
CA PHE A 117 -7.32 16.71 4.22
C PHE A 117 -8.54 17.31 4.96
N GLY A 118 -8.43 17.47 6.29
CA GLY A 118 -9.53 17.93 7.15
C GLY A 118 -10.30 16.81 7.87
N PHE A 119 -9.94 15.54 7.68
CA PHE A 119 -10.54 14.38 8.36
C PHE A 119 -12.06 14.31 8.20
N GLU A 120 -12.56 14.59 7.00
CA GLU A 120 -13.95 14.33 6.67
C GLU A 120 -14.21 12.81 6.76
N SER A 121 -15.28 12.42 7.46
CA SER A 121 -15.52 11.04 7.87
C SER A 121 -15.65 10.08 6.69
N HIS A 122 -16.30 10.52 5.61
CA HIS A 122 -16.50 9.71 4.41
C HIS A 122 -15.17 9.51 3.66
N ASP A 123 -14.37 10.56 3.49
CA ASP A 123 -13.05 10.46 2.85
C ASP A 123 -12.06 9.61 3.66
N VAL A 124 -12.10 9.72 4.99
CA VAL A 124 -11.31 8.87 5.89
C VAL A 124 -11.70 7.40 5.75
N ALA A 125 -13.00 7.10 5.70
CA ALA A 125 -13.47 5.73 5.52
C ALA A 125 -13.03 5.13 4.17
N ILE A 126 -13.10 5.93 3.09
CA ILE A 126 -12.63 5.54 1.77
C ILE A 126 -11.13 5.27 1.77
N ALA A 127 -10.34 6.18 2.34
CA ALA A 127 -8.88 6.01 2.43
C ALA A 127 -8.52 4.72 3.16
N ILE A 128 -9.03 4.52 4.38
CA ILE A 128 -8.78 3.31 5.17
C ILE A 128 -9.14 2.04 4.40
N PHE A 129 -10.30 2.02 3.73
CA PHE A 129 -10.74 0.88 2.93
C PHE A 129 -9.77 0.60 1.77
N LEU A 130 -9.45 1.60 0.97
CA LEU A 130 -8.58 1.44 -0.20
C LEU A 130 -7.17 0.99 0.19
N GLN A 131 -6.61 1.57 1.25
CA GLN A 131 -5.30 1.17 1.74
C GLN A 131 -5.32 -0.24 2.34
N SER A 132 -6.39 -0.62 3.04
CA SER A 132 -6.60 -1.99 3.53
C SER A 132 -6.58 -3.01 2.40
N VAL A 133 -7.33 -2.74 1.34
CA VAL A 133 -7.41 -3.59 0.14
C VAL A 133 -6.04 -3.72 -0.53
N TRP A 134 -5.29 -2.61 -0.63
CA TRP A 134 -3.91 -2.65 -1.12
C TRP A 134 -2.97 -3.45 -0.23
N GLY A 135 -3.09 -3.34 1.10
CA GLY A 135 -2.27 -4.08 2.06
C GLY A 135 -2.48 -5.60 1.94
N ILE A 136 -3.73 -6.03 1.85
CA ILE A 136 -4.08 -7.44 1.56
C ILE A 136 -3.52 -7.88 0.21
N GLY A 137 -3.75 -7.09 -0.85
CA GLY A 137 -3.25 -7.39 -2.19
C GLY A 137 -1.74 -7.56 -2.25
N THR A 138 -1.00 -6.67 -1.58
CA THR A 138 0.45 -6.74 -1.45
C THR A 138 0.88 -8.01 -0.74
N GLY A 139 0.21 -8.38 0.37
CA GLY A 139 0.49 -9.61 1.10
C GLY A 139 0.25 -10.88 0.26
N ILE A 140 -0.84 -10.92 -0.51
CA ILE A 140 -1.13 -12.01 -1.44
C ILE A 140 -0.02 -12.13 -2.48
N LEU A 141 0.25 -11.05 -3.22
CA LEU A 141 1.23 -11.03 -4.31
C LEU A 141 2.64 -11.34 -3.83
N TYR A 142 3.03 -10.83 -2.66
CA TYR A 142 4.33 -11.12 -2.05
C TYR A 142 4.47 -12.61 -1.70
N ARG A 143 3.44 -13.21 -1.07
CA ARG A 143 3.48 -14.63 -0.68
C ARG A 143 3.40 -15.61 -1.84
N LEU A 144 2.87 -15.20 -2.99
CA LEU A 144 2.94 -16.02 -4.21
C LEU A 144 4.40 -16.25 -4.65
N VAL A 145 5.33 -15.35 -4.32
CA VAL A 145 6.74 -15.43 -4.71
C VAL A 145 7.67 -15.77 -3.54
N VAL A 146 7.24 -15.46 -2.31
CA VAL A 146 7.95 -15.75 -1.06
C VAL A 146 7.03 -16.57 -0.16
N PRO A 147 7.04 -17.91 -0.31
CA PRO A 147 6.20 -18.77 0.53
C PRO A 147 6.54 -18.60 2.01
N PRO A 148 5.56 -18.78 2.91
CA PRO A 148 5.81 -18.83 4.35
C PRO A 148 6.87 -19.88 4.67
N ALA A 149 7.73 -19.62 5.66
CA ALA A 149 8.57 -20.67 6.22
C ALA A 149 7.64 -21.80 6.71
N ARG A 150 7.91 -23.03 6.26
CA ARG A 150 7.18 -24.21 6.75
C ARG A 150 7.54 -24.37 8.23
N GLY A 151 6.61 -24.03 9.11
CA GLY A 151 6.65 -24.40 10.53
C GLY A 151 6.33 -25.87 10.72
#